data_AF-A1S5A1-F1
#
_entry.id   AF-A1S5A1-F1
#
_cell.length_a   1.000
_cell.length_b   1.000
_cell.length_c   1.000
_cell.angle_alpha   90.00
_cell.angle_beta   90.00
_cell.angle_gamma   90.00
#
_symmetry.space_group_name_H-M   'P 1'
#
loop_
_entity.id
_entity.type
_entity.pdbx_description
1 polymer ?
#
loop_
_entity_poly.entity_id
_entity_poly.type
_entity_poly.pdbx_seq_one_letter_code
_entity_poly.pdbx_strand_id
1 'polypeptide(L)'
;MPRKKQLKVNGSAITGFSVQVKTVKSTYDGSPIDIVDLQISTGNDVYSYDIRQDERAPDVNATRHYIEDSLNKAKEDFLNVEISEYTEKSYLFFNVQKIGQVQYTGYRL
;
A
#
# COMPACT_ATOMS: atom_id res chain seq x y z
N MET A 1 11.98 -4.77 19.91
CA MET A 1 11.04 -5.41 18.97
C MET A 1 11.69 -5.49 17.59
N PRO A 2 11.62 -6.63 16.90
CA PRO A 2 12.27 -6.80 15.59
C PRO A 2 11.58 -5.88 14.57
N ARG A 3 12.35 -4.96 13.97
CA ARG A 3 11.87 -4.11 12.89
C ARG A 3 11.46 -5.02 11.72
N LYS A 4 10.15 -5.19 11.50
CA LYS A 4 9.66 -5.86 10.28
C LYS A 4 10.17 -5.08 9.07
N LYS A 5 10.64 -5.79 8.04
CA LYS A 5 11.23 -5.23 6.82
C LYS A 5 10.25 -4.23 6.18
N GLN A 6 10.53 -2.95 6.30
CA GLN A 6 9.83 -1.90 5.57
C GLN A 6 10.15 -2.04 4.08
N LEU A 7 9.15 -1.88 3.20
CA LEU A 7 9.46 -1.68 1.78
C LEU A 7 10.18 -0.35 1.69
N LYS A 8 11.40 -0.36 1.15
CA LYS A 8 12.16 0.86 0.87
C LYS A 8 12.95 0.63 -0.41
N VAL A 9 12.37 1.06 -1.52
CA VAL A 9 12.92 0.79 -2.85
C VAL A 9 12.91 2.05 -3.70
N ASN A 10 13.84 2.11 -4.64
CA ASN A 10 13.76 3.10 -5.70
C ASN A 10 12.77 2.62 -6.77
N GLY A 11 12.08 3.54 -7.44
CA GLY A 11 11.16 3.22 -8.52
C GLY A 11 11.78 2.39 -9.65
N SER A 12 13.09 2.54 -9.89
CA SER A 12 13.85 1.68 -10.83
C SER A 12 13.90 0.21 -10.44
N ALA A 13 13.76 -0.11 -9.15
CA ALA A 13 13.77 -1.47 -8.63
C ALA A 13 12.38 -2.15 -8.65
N ILE A 14 11.32 -1.39 -8.95
CA ILE A 14 9.95 -1.90 -9.06
C ILE A 14 9.78 -2.54 -10.45
N THR A 15 9.81 -3.87 -10.49
CA THR A 15 9.63 -4.63 -11.75
C THR A 15 8.16 -4.65 -12.17
N GLY A 16 7.24 -4.65 -11.21
CA GLY A 16 5.80 -4.61 -11.46
C GLY A 16 5.04 -4.27 -10.19
N PHE A 17 3.79 -3.88 -10.35
CA PHE A 17 2.87 -3.73 -9.23
C PHE A 17 1.44 -4.03 -9.70
N SER A 18 0.55 -4.36 -8.77
CA SER A 18 -0.87 -4.54 -9.00
C SER A 18 -1.64 -3.86 -7.88
N VAL A 19 -2.62 -3.05 -8.23
CA VAL A 19 -3.49 -2.35 -7.27
C VAL A 19 -4.93 -2.63 -7.66
N GLN A 20 -5.66 -3.40 -6.84
CA GLN A 20 -7.01 -3.86 -7.16
C GLN A 20 -7.94 -3.63 -5.98
N VAL A 21 -9.21 -3.29 -6.24
CA VAL A 21 -10.24 -3.36 -5.21
C VAL A 21 -10.77 -4.79 -5.15
N LYS A 22 -10.83 -5.35 -3.95
CA LYS A 22 -11.40 -6.67 -3.68
C LYS A 22 -12.36 -6.60 -2.50
N THR A 23 -13.46 -7.34 -2.58
CA THR A 23 -14.37 -7.53 -1.46
C THR A 23 -13.91 -8.73 -0.64
N VAL A 24 -13.57 -8.52 0.63
CA VAL A 24 -13.19 -9.56 1.58
C VAL A 24 -14.17 -9.62 2.74
N LYS A 25 -14.18 -10.73 3.49
CA LYS A 25 -15.00 -10.82 4.71
C LYS A 25 -14.28 -10.14 5.86
N SER A 26 -14.95 -9.20 6.51
CA SER A 26 -14.51 -8.58 7.76
C SER A 26 -14.26 -9.65 8.82
N THR A 27 -13.16 -9.49 9.54
CA THR A 27 -12.78 -10.37 10.66
C THR A 27 -13.63 -10.17 11.90
N TYR A 28 -14.37 -9.05 11.99
CA TYR A 28 -15.14 -8.69 13.18
C TYR A 28 -16.55 -9.31 13.17
N ASP A 29 -17.25 -9.17 12.04
CA ASP A 29 -18.67 -9.49 11.87
C ASP A 29 -18.95 -10.34 10.63
N GLY A 30 -17.93 -10.65 9.82
CA GLY A 30 -18.07 -11.45 8.60
C GLY A 30 -18.74 -10.69 7.44
N SER A 31 -19.03 -9.39 7.62
CA SER A 31 -19.63 -8.56 6.57
C SER A 31 -18.66 -8.37 5.41
N PRO A 32 -19.16 -8.27 4.16
CA PRO A 32 -18.32 -7.94 3.03
C PRO A 32 -17.81 -6.50 3.18
N ILE A 33 -16.49 -6.33 3.10
CA ILE A 33 -15.82 -5.03 3.09
C ILE A 33 -14.95 -4.93 1.84
N ASP A 34 -14.95 -3.76 1.22
CA ASP A 34 -14.05 -3.49 0.10
C ASP A 34 -12.69 -3.02 0.63
N ILE A 35 -11.63 -3.60 0.07
CA ILE A 35 -10.24 -3.28 0.39
C ILE A 35 -9.47 -3.02 -0.90
N VAL A 36 -8.39 -2.25 -0.78
CA VAL A 36 -7.37 -2.12 -1.82
C VAL A 36 -6.29 -3.16 -1.55
N ASP A 37 -6.22 -4.16 -2.42
CA ASP A 37 -5.15 -5.16 -2.48
C ASP A 37 -4.00 -4.58 -3.30
N LEU A 38 -2.90 -4.28 -2.63
CA LEU A 38 -1.69 -3.71 -3.22
C LEU A 38 -0.59 -4.76 -3.22
N GLN A 39 -0.07 -5.08 -4.40
CA GLN A 39 1.11 -5.92 -4.57
C GLN A 39 2.20 -5.15 -5.30
N ILE A 40 3.41 -5.14 -4.75
CA ILE A 40 4.59 -4.51 -5.35
C ILE A 40 5.66 -5.59 -5.53
N SER A 41 6.03 -5.83 -6.77
CA SER A 41 7.10 -6.74 -7.15
C SER A 41 8.39 -5.97 -7.37
N THR A 42 9.43 -6.41 -6.68
CA THR A 42 10.80 -5.94 -6.81
C THR A 42 11.66 -7.11 -7.27
N GLY A 43 12.86 -6.87 -7.79
CA GLY A 43 13.67 -7.91 -8.43
C GLY A 43 13.78 -9.25 -7.67
N ASN A 44 13.82 -9.23 -6.34
CA ASN A 44 13.94 -10.43 -5.50
C ASN A 44 12.77 -10.67 -4.53
N ASP A 45 11.87 -9.71 -4.35
CA ASP A 45 10.85 -9.75 -3.31
C ASP A 45 9.52 -9.22 -3.82
N VAL A 46 8.42 -9.83 -3.34
CA VAL A 46 7.06 -9.35 -3.55
C VAL A 46 6.50 -8.88 -2.21
N TYR A 47 5.94 -7.68 -2.20
CA TYR A 47 5.35 -7.05 -1.03
C TYR A 47 3.86 -6.89 -1.26
N SER A 48 3.05 -7.55 -0.44
CA SER A 48 1.59 -7.48 -0.52
C SER A 48 1.00 -6.77 0.69
N TYR A 49 0.02 -5.91 0.46
CA TYR A 49 -0.62 -5.08 1.47
C TYR A 49 -2.13 -5.08 1.27
N ASP A 50 -2.85 -5.17 2.38
CA ASP A 50 -4.29 -4.94 2.50
C ASP A 50 -4.49 -3.54 3.05
N ILE A 51 -5.11 -2.66 2.26
CA ILE A 51 -5.46 -1.30 2.63
C ILE A 51 -6.98 -1.20 2.74
N ARG A 52 -7.46 -0.83 3.93
CA ARG A 52 -8.88 -0.77 4.25
C ARG A 52 -9.41 0.65 4.18
N GLN A 53 -10.70 0.75 3.91
CA GLN A 53 -11.44 2.00 4.04
C GLN A 53 -11.38 2.51 5.49
N ASP A 54 -11.10 3.80 5.66
CA ASP A 54 -11.19 4.49 6.95
C ASP A 54 -11.67 5.94 6.75
N GLU A 55 -11.76 6.71 7.85
CA GLU A 55 -12.20 8.11 7.81
C GLU A 55 -11.30 9.04 6.95
N ARG A 56 -10.04 8.65 6.72
CA ARG A 56 -9.05 9.43 5.97
C ARG A 56 -9.04 9.02 4.49
N ALA A 57 -9.37 7.77 4.23
CA ALA A 57 -9.49 7.16 2.91
C ALA A 57 -10.87 6.49 2.76
N PRO A 58 -11.97 7.28 2.70
CA PRO A 58 -13.32 6.72 2.68
C PRO A 58 -13.70 6.10 1.34
N ASP A 59 -12.97 6.42 0.26
CA ASP A 59 -13.18 5.85 -1.06
C ASP A 59 -12.00 4.95 -1.45
N VAL A 60 -12.26 3.65 -1.50
CA VAL A 60 -11.28 2.62 -1.88
C VAL A 60 -10.85 2.74 -3.34
N ASN A 61 -11.72 3.22 -4.23
CA ASN A 61 -11.36 3.44 -5.63
C ASN A 61 -10.45 4.65 -5.77
N ALA A 62 -10.77 5.76 -5.09
CA ALA A 62 -9.89 6.92 -5.05
C ALA A 62 -8.51 6.56 -4.46
N THR A 63 -8.49 5.72 -3.42
CA THR A 63 -7.26 5.20 -2.81
C THR A 63 -6.47 4.33 -3.80
N ARG A 64 -7.13 3.40 -4.49
CA ARG A 64 -6.52 2.58 -5.54
C ARG A 64 -5.88 3.44 -6.62
N HIS A 65 -6.64 4.41 -7.16
CA HIS A 65 -6.18 5.33 -8.20
C HIS A 65 -4.96 6.14 -7.73
N TYR A 66 -5.02 6.71 -6.53
CA TYR A 66 -3.91 7.48 -5.99
C TYR A 66 -2.62 6.64 -5.85
N ILE A 67 -2.73 5.42 -5.34
CA ILE A 67 -1.59 4.52 -5.18
C ILE A 67 -1.03 4.11 -6.55
N GLU A 68 -1.91 3.75 -7.49
CA GLU A 68 -1.54 3.38 -8.85
C GLU A 68 -0.79 4.53 -9.57
N ASP A 69 -1.34 5.75 -9.55
CA ASP A 69 -0.71 6.92 -10.13
C ASP A 69 0.62 7.26 -9.47
N SER A 70 0.68 7.16 -8.14
CA SER A 70 1.91 7.41 -7.38
C SER A 70 3.02 6.41 -7.69
N LEU A 71 2.68 5.12 -7.84
CA LEU A 71 3.62 4.07 -8.19
C LEU A 71 4.07 4.17 -9.65
N ASN A 72 3.17 4.50 -10.59
CA ASN A 72 3.52 4.80 -11.97
C ASN A 72 4.53 5.95 -12.04
N LYS A 73 4.21 7.07 -11.39
CA LYS A 73 5.09 8.23 -11.32
C LYS A 73 6.42 7.90 -10.65
N ALA A 74 6.42 7.09 -9.60
CA ALA A 74 7.65 6.66 -8.95
C ALA A 74 8.54 5.84 -9.88
N LYS A 75 7.98 4.96 -10.71
CA LYS A 75 8.73 4.19 -11.71
C LYS A 75 9.30 5.10 -12.79
N GLU A 76 8.50 6.01 -13.35
CA GLU A 76 8.90 6.92 -14.42
C GLU A 76 10.00 7.90 -13.98
N ASP A 77 9.83 8.50 -12.80
CA ASP A 77 10.73 9.53 -12.27
C ASP A 77 11.84 8.93 -11.37
N PHE A 78 11.95 7.60 -11.29
CA PHE A 78 12.87 6.87 -10.41
C PHE A 78 12.85 7.35 -8.95
N LEU A 79 11.66 7.62 -8.43
CA LEU A 79 11.45 8.15 -7.09
C LEU A 79 11.52 7.03 -6.05
N ASN A 80 11.97 7.37 -4.85
CA ASN A 80 11.96 6.41 -3.75
C ASN A 80 10.53 6.20 -3.24
N VAL A 81 10.16 4.93 -3.06
CA VAL A 81 8.91 4.47 -2.46
C VAL A 81 9.23 3.77 -1.15
N GLU A 82 8.56 4.19 -0.08
CA GLU A 82 8.68 3.60 1.23
C GLU A 82 7.28 3.25 1.78
N ILE A 83 7.09 2.01 2.22
CA ILE A 83 5.90 1.59 2.96
C ILE A 83 6.33 1.13 4.34
N SER A 84 5.93 1.91 5.33
CA SER A 84 6.20 1.66 6.74
C SER A 84 4.94 1.18 7.46
N GLU A 85 5.09 0.21 8.36
CA GLU A 85 3.97 -0.42 9.07
C GLU A 85 4.00 -0.04 10.55
N TYR A 86 2.85 0.32 11.12
CA TYR A 86 2.63 0.41 12.55
C TYR A 86 1.59 -0.65 12.96
N THR A 87 2.10 -1.84 13.25
CA THR A 87 1.30 -3.06 13.45
C THR A 87 0.37 -3.02 14.65
N GLU A 88 0.70 -2.26 15.70
CA GLU A 88 -0.15 -2.17 16.90
C GLU A 88 -1.49 -1.46 16.62
N LYS A 89 -1.51 -0.59 15.60
CA LYS A 89 -2.70 0.17 15.22
C LYS A 89 -3.19 -0.16 13.81
N SER A 90 -2.62 -1.19 13.17
CA SER A 90 -2.91 -1.56 11.79
C SER A 90 -2.84 -0.35 10.84
N TYR A 91 -1.74 0.41 10.92
CA TYR A 91 -1.50 1.53 10.01
C TYR A 91 -0.36 1.25 9.03
N LEU A 92 -0.55 1.72 7.81
CA LEU A 92 0.44 1.76 6.75
C LEU A 92 0.74 3.23 6.41
N PHE A 93 2.01 3.57 6.32
CA PHE A 93 2.48 4.87 5.85
C PHE A 93 3.07 4.67 4.46
N PHE A 94 2.34 5.13 3.45
CA PHE A 94 2.75 5.10 2.06
C PHE A 94 3.44 6.42 1.73
N ASN A 95 4.75 6.39 1.48
CA ASN A 95 5.56 7.57 1.19
C ASN A 95 6.21 7.43 -0.18
N VAL A 96 5.96 8.39 -1.06
CA VAL A 96 6.63 8.49 -2.35
C VAL A 96 7.35 9.83 -2.41
N GLN A 97 8.66 9.77 -2.66
CA GLN A 97 9.52 10.95 -2.73
C GLN A 97 8.95 11.97 -3.72
N LYS A 98 8.91 13.25 -3.33
CA LYS A 98 8.32 14.39 -4.07
C LYS A 98 6.79 14.37 -4.27
N ILE A 99 6.09 13.26 -4.00
CA ILE A 99 4.63 13.20 -4.04
C ILE A 99 4.06 13.47 -2.65
N GLY A 100 4.60 12.80 -1.63
CA GLY A 100 4.19 12.96 -0.24
C GLY A 100 4.02 11.65 0.50
N GLN A 101 3.58 11.77 1.74
CA GLN A 101 3.24 10.65 2.61
C GLN A 101 1.75 10.66 2.90
N VAL A 102 1.11 9.49 2.75
CA VAL A 102 -0.28 9.25 3.13
C VAL A 102 -0.32 8.10 4.12
N GLN A 103 -1.19 8.23 5.12
CA GLN A 103 -1.45 7.17 6.08
C GLN A 103 -2.75 6.47 5.73
N TYR A 104 -2.72 5.14 5.72
CA TYR A 104 -3.87 4.28 5.53
C TYR A 104 -4.03 3.33 6.71
N THR A 105 -5.26 2.89 6.96
CA THR A 105 -5.51 1.69 7.75
C THR A 105 -5.25 0.45 6.91
N GLY A 106 -4.48 -0.51 7.42
CA GLY A 106 -4.08 -1.69 6.67
C GLY A 106 -2.93 -2.47 7.31
N TYR A 107 -2.55 -3.59 6.69
CA TYR A 107 -1.40 -4.39 7.10
C TYR A 107 -0.79 -5.16 5.92
N ARG A 108 0.44 -5.63 6.12
CA ARG A 108 1.13 -6.50 5.18
C ARG A 108 0.59 -7.94 5.25
N LEU A 109 0.40 -8.55 4.08
CA LEU A 109 0.01 -9.95 3.90
C LEU A 109 1.21 -10.90 3.88
#